data_AF-A0A3D4U1X9-F1
#
_entry.id   AF-A0A3D4U1X9-F1
#
_cell.length_a   1.000
_cell.length_b   1.000
_cell.length_c   1.000
_cell.angle_alpha   90.00
_cell.angle_beta   90.00
_cell.angle_gamma   90.00
#
_symmetry.space_group_name_H-M   'P 1'
#
loop_
_entity.id
_entity.type
_entity.pdbx_description
1 polymer ?
#
loop_
_entity_poly.entity_id
_entity_poly.type
_entity_poly.pdbx_seq_one_letter_code
_entity_poly.pdbx_strand_id
1 'polypeptide(L)' 'PINLIMKNGAKSLEDIIKETDNAILVTRFHYMNVVDPKKALFTALTRDGLYMVKNGQISHAVKNMRFTESMLNAF' A
#
# COMPACT_ATOMS: atom_id res chain seq x y z
N PRO A 1 -9.92 -14.07 -16.86
CA PRO A 1 -8.60 -13.85 -16.21
C PRO A 1 -8.75 -13.80 -14.69
N ILE A 2 -8.19 -14.77 -13.97
CA ILE A 2 -8.37 -14.91 -12.52
C ILE A 2 -7.37 -14.05 -11.71
N ASN A 3 -6.33 -13.51 -12.34
CA ASN A 3 -5.29 -12.71 -11.69
C ASN A 3 -5.18 -11.34 -12.35
N LEU A 4 -5.31 -10.29 -11.55
CA LEU A 4 -5.04 -8.91 -11.95
C LEU A 4 -3.60 -8.56 -11.55
N ILE A 5 -2.77 -8.16 -12.51
CA ILE A 5 -1.35 -7.84 -12.28
C ILE A 5 -1.06 -6.48 -12.92
N MET A 6 -0.50 -5.56 -12.14
CA MET A 6 -0.01 -4.27 -12.64
C MET A 6 1.36 -4.45 -13.28
N LYS A 7 1.58 -3.82 -14.44
CA LYS A 7 2.90 -3.81 -15.11
C LYS A 7 3.87 -2.88 -14.37
N ASN A 8 5.15 -3.18 -14.44
CA ASN A 8 6.21 -2.35 -13.88
C ASN A 8 6.22 -0.93 -14.50
N GLY A 9 6.54 0.06 -13.67
CA GLY A 9 6.85 1.44 -14.11
C GLY A 9 8.35 1.64 -14.38
N ALA A 10 8.74 2.89 -14.64
CA ALA A 10 10.13 3.25 -14.97
C ALA A 10 11.02 3.53 -13.74
N LYS A 11 10.44 3.88 -12.59
CA LYS A 11 11.19 4.25 -11.37
C LYS A 11 11.49 3.03 -10.51
N SER A 12 12.67 3.01 -9.89
CA SER A 12 12.99 2.02 -8.86
C SER A 12 12.25 2.33 -7.55
N LEU A 13 12.24 1.37 -6.62
CA LEU A 13 11.67 1.59 -5.29
C LEU A 13 12.45 2.67 -4.53
N GLU A 14 13.77 2.68 -4.66
CA GLU A 14 14.66 3.66 -4.04
C GLU A 14 14.37 5.08 -4.53
N ASP A 15 14.09 5.25 -5.83
CA ASP A 15 13.72 6.55 -6.39
C ASP A 15 12.38 7.04 -5.83
N ILE A 16 11.39 6.15 -5.77
CA ILE A 16 10.07 6.48 -5.20
C ILE A 16 10.20 6.89 -3.73
N ILE A 17 11.00 6.17 -2.95
CA ILE A 17 11.25 6.51 -1.54
C ILE A 17 11.91 7.89 -1.42
N LYS A 18 12.96 8.17 -2.22
CA LYS A 18 13.69 9.45 -2.18
C LYS A 18 12.85 10.66 -2.54
N GLU A 19 11.89 10.49 -3.45
CA GLU A 19 10.97 11.55 -3.87
C GLU A 19 9.75 11.71 -2.94
N THR A 20 9.67 10.94 -1.87
CA THR A 20 8.52 10.94 -0.95
C THR A 20 8.90 11.48 0.43
N ASP A 21 8.23 12.53 0.88
CA ASP A 21 8.61 13.23 2.13
C ASP A 21 7.83 12.81 3.38
N ASN A 22 6.57 12.39 3.28
CA ASN A 22 5.77 11.94 4.43
C ASN A 22 4.77 10.86 3.98
N ALA A 23 5.18 9.60 4.06
CA ALA A 23 4.35 8.48 3.64
C ALA A 23 4.58 7.24 4.50
N ILE A 24 3.75 6.23 4.28
CA ILE A 24 3.92 4.91 4.84
C ILE A 24 4.21 3.94 3.70
N LEU A 25 5.37 3.30 3.74
CA LEU A 25 5.72 2.20 2.85
C LEU A 25 5.06 0.91 3.35
N VAL A 26 4.06 0.45 2.61
CA VAL A 26 3.38 -0.83 2.84
C VAL A 26 4.03 -1.91 1.98
N THR A 27 4.60 -2.94 2.60
CA THR A 27 5.23 -4.04 1.86
C THR A 27 4.24 -5.12 1.45
N ARG A 28 3.19 -5.34 2.27
CA ARG A 28 2.15 -6.34 1.99
C ARG A 28 0.79 -5.96 2.58
N PHE A 29 -0.23 -6.06 1.75
CA PHE A 29 -1.63 -6.18 2.16
C PHE A 29 -1.99 -7.65 2.42
N HIS A 30 -2.66 -7.93 3.53
CA HIS A 30 -2.93 -9.27 4.03
C HIS A 30 -4.40 -9.41 4.45
N TYR A 31 -4.96 -10.61 4.27
CA TYR A 31 -6.38 -10.90 4.52
C TYR A 31 -7.31 -9.87 3.89
N MET A 32 -7.13 -9.58 2.59
CA MET A 32 -8.05 -8.69 1.87
C MET A 32 -9.40 -9.39 1.67
N ASN A 33 -10.47 -8.74 2.11
CA ASN A 33 -11.84 -9.21 1.96
C ASN A 33 -12.69 -8.15 1.26
N VAL A 34 -13.59 -8.60 0.38
CA VAL A 34 -14.57 -7.73 -0.27
C VAL A 34 -15.71 -7.45 0.69
N VAL A 35 -15.95 -6.17 0.98
CA VAL A 35 -17.08 -5.72 1.80
C VAL A 35 -18.28 -5.41 0.92
N ASP A 36 -18.06 -4.65 -0.16
CA ASP A 36 -19.09 -4.35 -1.17
C ASP A 36 -18.44 -4.36 -2.57
N PRO A 37 -18.75 -5.36 -3.42
CA PRO A 37 -18.15 -5.48 -4.74
C PRO A 37 -18.57 -4.36 -5.69
N LYS A 38 -19.77 -3.78 -5.55
CA LYS A 38 -20.26 -2.72 -6.46
C LYS A 38 -19.49 -1.42 -6.25
N LYS A 39 -19.07 -1.16 -5.02
CA LYS A 39 -18.27 0.01 -4.63
C LYS A 39 -16.77 -0.25 -4.64
N ALA A 40 -16.36 -1.47 -5.02
CA ALA A 40 -14.99 -1.96 -4.84
C ALA A 40 -14.44 -1.64 -3.43
N LEU A 41 -15.26 -1.85 -2.40
CA LEU A 41 -14.93 -1.59 -1.01
C LEU A 41 -14.28 -2.82 -0.38
N PHE A 42 -13.07 -2.66 0.16
CA PHE A 42 -12.29 -3.73 0.74
C PHE A 42 -11.91 -3.44 2.18
N THR A 43 -11.79 -4.49 2.99
CA THR A 43 -11.17 -4.42 4.32
C THR A 43 -9.97 -5.35 4.37
N ALA A 44 -8.87 -4.88 4.95
CA ALA A 44 -7.65 -5.70 5.06
C ALA A 44 -6.73 -5.21 6.19
N LEU A 45 -5.63 -5.96 6.38
CA LEU A 45 -4.56 -5.66 7.31
C LEU A 45 -3.25 -5.47 6.57
N THR A 46 -2.32 -4.70 7.13
CA THR A 46 -0.91 -4.73 6.70
C THR A 46 -0.15 -5.85 7.41
N ARG A 47 0.88 -6.42 6.77
CA ARG A 47 1.72 -7.48 7.36
C ARG A 47 3.14 -7.39 6.79
N ASP A 48 4.09 -8.07 7.45
CA ASP A 48 5.48 -8.25 6.98
C ASP A 48 6.26 -6.93 6.80
N GLY A 49 6.00 -5.98 7.69
CA GLY A 49 6.70 -4.70 7.74
C GLY A 49 5.86 -3.56 7.19
N LEU A 50 5.83 -2.49 7.97
CA LEU A 50 5.22 -1.23 7.59
C LEU A 50 6.18 -0.15 8.07
N TYR A 51 6.56 0.77 7.20
CA TYR A 51 7.64 1.71 7.50
C TYR A 51 7.23 3.14 7.23
N MET A 52 7.58 4.05 8.13
CA MET A 52 7.44 5.48 7.88
C MET A 52 8.55 5.94 6.93
N VAL A 53 8.20 6.68 5.89
CA VAL A 53 9.12 7.41 5.03
C VAL A 53 9.05 8.89 5.40
N LYS A 54 10.22 9.46 5.74
CA LYS A 54 10.38 10.88 6.04
C LYS A 54 11.56 11.46 5.28
N ASN A 55 11.37 12.60 4.61
CA ASN A 55 12.41 13.34 3.88
C ASN A 55 13.21 12.42 2.92
N GLY A 56 12.51 11.61 2.13
CA GLY A 56 13.15 10.73 1.16
C GLY A 56 13.79 9.46 1.73
N GLN A 57 13.57 9.12 3.01
CA GLN A 57 14.26 8.01 3.68
C GLN A 57 13.32 7.19 4.57
N ILE A 58 13.56 5.87 4.65
CA ILE A 58 12.89 5.02 5.63
C ILE A 58 13.37 5.41 7.03
N SER A 59 12.42 5.86 7.85
CA SER A 59 12.70 6.40 9.19
C SER A 59 12.64 5.32 10.27
N HIS A 60 11.53 4.60 10.39
CA HIS A 60 11.32 3.58 11.41
C HIS A 60 10.16 2.66 11.04
N ALA A 61 10.11 1.49 11.66
CA ALA A 61 8.97 0.59 11.57
C ALA A 61 7.76 1.17 12.33
N VAL A 62 6.57 0.98 11.76
CA VAL A 62 5.29 1.36 12.37
C VAL A 62 4.43 0.10 12.61
N LYS A 63 3.45 0.21 13.51
CA LYS A 63 2.56 -0.91 13.83
C LYS A 63 1.66 -1.25 12.64
N ASN A 64 1.35 -2.53 12.47
CA ASN A 64 0.39 -2.97 11.48
C ASN A 64 -0.98 -2.29 11.67
N MET A 65 -1.63 -1.97 10.56
CA MET A 65 -2.89 -1.24 10.53
C MET A 65 -3.99 -2.09 9.90
N ARG A 66 -5.24 -1.83 10.29
CA ARG A 66 -6.43 -2.24 9.54
C ARG A 66 -6.92 -1.05 8.73
N PHE A 67 -7.31 -1.29 7.48
CA PHE A 67 -7.98 -0.28 6.67
C PHE A 67 -9.26 -0.84 6.08
N THR A 68 -10.20 0.05 5.77
CA THR A 68 -11.40 -0.26 4.99
C THR A 68 -11.64 0.89 4.04
N GLU A 69 -11.43 0.66 2.75
CA GLU A 69 -11.38 1.73 1.74
C GLU A 69 -11.87 1.24 0.38
N SER A 70 -12.43 2.15 -0.41
CA SER A 70 -12.80 1.85 -1.80
C SER A 70 -11.56 1.96 -2.68
N MET A 71 -11.28 0.92 -3.46
CA MET A 71 -10.16 0.93 -4.39
C MET A 71 -10.36 1.91 -5.56
N LEU A 72 -11.57 2.47 -5.72
CA LEU A 72 -11.85 3.52 -6.69
C LEU A 72 -11.23 4.87 -6.29
N ASN A 73 -10.94 5.08 -5.00
CA ASN A 73 -10.29 6.30 -4.51
C ASN A 73 -8.75 6.19 -4.54
N ALA A 74 -8.20 5.01 -4.83
CA ALA A 74 -6.78 4.73 -4.75
C ALA A 74 -6.02 4.98 -6.07
N PHE A 75 -6.74 5.19 -7.17
CA PHE A 75 -6.22 5.44 -8.52
C PHE A 75 -6.74 6.78 -9.04
#